data_AF-A0AAD6UJK9-F1
#
_entry.id   AF-A0AAD6UJK9-F1
#
_cell.length_a   1.000
_cell.length_b   1.000
_cell.length_c   1.000
_cell.angle_alpha   90.00
_cell.angle_beta   90.00
_cell.angle_gamma   90.00
#
_symmetry.space_group_name_H-M   'P 1'
#
loop_
_entity.id
_entity.type
_entity.pdbx_description
1 polymer ?
#
loop_
_entity_poly.entity_id
_entity_poly.type
_entity_poly.pdbx_seq_one_letter_code
_entity_poly.pdbx_strand_id
1 'polypeptide(L)'
;MESTHSTSGLGPALPFQFSTPVSPSEILASGTLTLLPIRMHSMEDVASTANRDLKAEWTAAHGEPPSKPAGESPHGHVAAVAVPECLPERLYMCAYIMDYMICYDLSTLGLALQTLDSTDTSQAMEARLTCSADLKGGTDFTSPSKALGRQMIHRLMALNQPSAAALMHEWELYTEYIIDSFTKEFPTLDEYIEHRVLDAGIPVYFATSGFGTACLPLTPEEKSLAAPLLSCLGKACALANDYYSWDKELAAHKAGGGHGRVNNCVTWIMEQYSCGIDAARVSLKEKIWEYERQFEELWRNWGENGVEVKPEDEGKVDVDRVQRYVQAAMFATSGSTYWHARAPRYKIGK
;
A
#
# COMPACT_ATOMS: atom_id res chain seq x y z
N MET A 1 -9.35 22.77 -16.82
CA MET A 1 -8.06 22.51 -17.49
C MET A 1 -8.01 21.03 -17.78
N GLU A 2 -8.07 20.67 -19.06
CA GLU A 2 -7.97 19.27 -19.52
C GLU A 2 -6.56 18.76 -19.18
N SER A 3 -6.46 17.67 -18.43
CA SER A 3 -5.18 17.02 -18.15
C SER A 3 -4.72 16.29 -19.41
N THR A 4 -3.80 16.87 -20.14
CA THR A 4 -3.08 16.16 -21.19
C THR A 4 -2.14 15.15 -20.53
N HIS A 5 -2.51 13.87 -20.52
CA HIS A 5 -1.62 12.78 -20.13
C HIS A 5 -0.46 12.71 -21.14
N SER A 6 0.62 13.43 -20.85
CA SER A 6 1.86 13.36 -21.61
C SER A 6 2.67 12.16 -21.14
N THR A 7 2.45 11.01 -21.75
CA THR A 7 3.12 9.74 -21.44
C THR A 7 4.55 9.63 -22.00
N SER A 8 5.15 10.73 -22.49
CA SER A 8 6.36 10.65 -23.32
C SER A 8 7.70 10.55 -22.55
N GLY A 9 7.70 10.51 -21.22
CA GLY A 9 8.94 10.53 -20.41
C GLY A 9 9.21 9.31 -19.53
N LEU A 10 8.22 8.44 -19.30
CA LEU A 10 8.35 7.26 -18.42
C LEU A 10 8.53 6.00 -19.27
N GLY A 11 9.64 5.93 -20.01
CA GLY A 11 10.03 4.72 -20.73
C GLY A 11 10.26 3.57 -19.75
N PRO A 12 9.93 2.31 -20.13
CA PRO A 12 10.05 1.22 -19.19
C PRO A 12 11.49 0.74 -19.03
N ALA A 13 11.85 0.27 -17.84
CA ALA A 13 13.18 -0.32 -17.60
C ALA A 13 13.41 -1.58 -18.47
N LEU A 14 12.36 -2.34 -18.75
CA LEU A 14 12.32 -3.48 -19.69
C LEU A 14 10.98 -3.54 -20.44
N PRO A 15 10.88 -4.25 -21.59
CA PRO A 15 9.61 -4.45 -22.26
C PRO A 15 8.56 -5.10 -21.35
N PHE A 16 7.33 -4.59 -21.40
CA PHE A 16 6.19 -5.17 -20.70
C PHE A 16 5.76 -6.49 -21.35
N GLN A 17 5.60 -7.54 -20.55
CA GLN A 17 5.31 -8.90 -21.00
C GLN A 17 3.95 -9.40 -20.55
N PHE A 18 3.48 -8.99 -19.36
CA PHE A 18 2.31 -9.60 -18.73
C PHE A 18 1.10 -8.67 -18.70
N SER A 19 1.24 -7.40 -19.07
CA SER A 19 0.16 -6.41 -19.01
C SER A 19 -0.06 -5.60 -20.28
N THR A 20 -1.27 -5.05 -20.37
CA THR A 20 -1.65 -4.03 -21.36
C THR A 20 -1.88 -2.68 -20.69
N PRO A 21 -1.59 -1.55 -21.38
CA PRO A 21 -1.98 -0.24 -20.87
C PRO A 21 -3.51 -0.16 -20.74
N VAL A 22 -4.00 0.47 -19.67
CA VAL A 22 -5.41 0.84 -19.55
C VAL A 22 -5.71 1.98 -20.52
N SER A 23 -6.86 1.94 -21.19
CA SER A 23 -7.17 2.93 -22.23
C SER A 23 -7.38 4.34 -21.63
N PRO A 24 -7.05 5.42 -22.35
CA PRO A 24 -7.31 6.78 -21.87
C PRO A 24 -8.78 7.04 -21.51
N SER A 25 -9.72 6.43 -22.24
CA SER A 25 -11.15 6.50 -21.95
C SER A 25 -11.52 5.84 -20.62
N GLU A 26 -10.91 4.70 -20.29
CA GLU A 26 -11.13 4.02 -19.01
C GLU A 26 -10.50 4.76 -17.84
N ILE A 27 -9.32 5.37 -18.04
CA ILE A 27 -8.66 6.22 -17.05
C ILE A 27 -9.55 7.44 -16.74
N LEU A 28 -10.06 8.11 -17.78
CA LEU A 28 -10.97 9.23 -17.61
C LEU A 28 -12.27 8.81 -16.90
N ALA A 29 -12.85 7.68 -17.29
CA ALA A 29 -14.10 7.19 -16.73
C ALA A 29 -13.97 6.72 -15.27
N SER A 30 -12.79 6.24 -14.86
CA SER A 30 -12.58 5.78 -13.48
C SER A 30 -12.63 6.95 -12.49
N GLY A 31 -12.21 8.14 -12.92
CA GLY A 31 -12.06 9.31 -12.05
C GLY A 31 -10.81 9.24 -11.17
N THR A 32 -9.84 8.38 -11.53
CA THR A 32 -8.54 8.33 -10.86
C THR A 32 -7.84 9.68 -10.92
N LEU A 33 -7.02 9.96 -9.91
CA LEU A 33 -6.26 11.19 -9.80
C LEU A 33 -4.78 11.01 -10.16
N THR A 34 -4.29 9.78 -10.35
CA THR A 34 -2.86 9.57 -10.65
C THR A 34 -2.49 10.14 -12.03
N LEU A 35 -1.33 10.76 -12.10
CA LEU A 35 -0.70 11.21 -13.35
C LEU A 35 0.13 10.09 -14.00
N LEU A 36 0.48 9.07 -13.22
CA LEU A 36 1.35 7.97 -13.61
C LEU A 36 0.64 6.97 -14.53
N PRO A 37 1.38 6.24 -15.38
CA PRO A 37 0.81 5.24 -16.29
C PRO A 37 0.16 4.10 -15.52
N ILE A 38 -0.96 3.58 -16.05
CA ILE A 38 -1.71 2.48 -15.48
C ILE A 38 -1.71 1.32 -16.48
N ARG A 39 -1.49 0.11 -15.97
CA ARG A 39 -1.54 -1.13 -16.75
C ARG A 39 -2.37 -2.16 -16.00
N MET A 40 -2.89 -3.13 -16.74
CA MET A 40 -3.67 -4.25 -16.20
C MET A 40 -2.98 -5.55 -16.59
N HIS A 41 -2.76 -6.42 -15.61
CA HIS A 41 -2.25 -7.77 -15.85
C HIS A 41 -3.23 -8.56 -16.71
N SER A 42 -2.72 -9.30 -17.71
CA SER A 42 -3.51 -10.07 -18.66
C SER A 42 -4.18 -11.33 -18.06
N MET A 43 -3.96 -11.58 -16.77
CA MET A 43 -4.42 -12.78 -16.04
C MET A 43 -5.17 -12.36 -14.77
N GLU A 44 -6.00 -11.32 -14.91
CA GLU A 44 -6.82 -10.80 -13.81
C GLU A 44 -7.67 -11.90 -13.15
N ASP A 45 -8.10 -12.90 -13.91
CA ASP A 45 -8.85 -14.07 -13.45
C ASP A 45 -8.12 -14.87 -12.37
N VAL A 46 -6.78 -14.92 -12.41
CA VAL A 46 -5.95 -15.53 -11.36
C VAL A 46 -6.06 -14.74 -10.06
N ALA A 47 -6.04 -13.41 -10.14
CA ALA A 47 -6.20 -12.55 -8.98
C ALA A 47 -7.60 -12.65 -8.38
N SER A 48 -8.65 -12.67 -9.22
CA SER A 48 -10.03 -12.95 -8.78
C SER A 48 -10.19 -14.34 -8.17
N THR A 49 -9.42 -15.33 -8.63
CA THR A 49 -9.43 -16.67 -8.03
C THR A 49 -8.86 -16.64 -6.62
N ALA A 50 -7.71 -16.01 -6.41
CA ALA A 50 -7.12 -15.83 -5.08
C ALA A 50 -8.08 -15.12 -4.11
N ASN A 51 -8.82 -14.12 -4.60
CA ASN A 51 -9.83 -13.41 -3.81
C ASN A 51 -10.96 -14.33 -3.33
N ARG A 52 -11.52 -15.15 -4.24
CA ARG A 52 -12.56 -16.13 -3.91
C ARG A 52 -12.07 -17.15 -2.90
N ASP A 53 -10.85 -17.64 -3.10
CA ASP A 53 -10.25 -18.66 -2.22
C ASP A 53 -10.00 -18.08 -0.83
N LEU A 54 -9.45 -16.86 -0.70
CA LEU A 54 -9.32 -16.18 0.60
C LEU A 54 -10.69 -16.00 1.26
N LYS A 55 -11.71 -15.52 0.55
CA LYS A 55 -13.07 -15.34 1.13
C LYS A 55 -13.64 -16.67 1.63
N ALA A 56 -13.43 -17.76 0.90
CA ALA A 56 -13.87 -19.09 1.30
C ALA A 56 -13.09 -19.60 2.53
N GLU A 57 -11.76 -19.46 2.53
CA GLU A 57 -10.89 -19.85 3.65
C GLU A 57 -11.19 -19.01 4.90
N TRP A 58 -11.44 -17.71 4.75
CA TRP A 58 -11.87 -16.82 5.83
C TRP A 58 -13.22 -17.23 6.39
N THR A 59 -14.21 -17.49 5.53
CA THR A 59 -15.54 -17.94 5.98
C THR A 59 -15.45 -19.27 6.72
N ALA A 60 -14.63 -20.20 6.23
CA ALA A 60 -14.41 -21.48 6.90
C ALA A 60 -13.74 -21.33 8.28
N ALA A 61 -12.83 -20.35 8.42
CA ALA A 61 -12.08 -20.14 9.64
C ALA A 61 -12.85 -19.29 10.68
N HIS A 62 -13.63 -18.32 10.24
CA HIS A 62 -14.33 -17.34 11.11
C HIS A 62 -15.83 -17.61 11.25
N GLY A 63 -16.41 -18.48 10.41
CA GLY A 63 -17.85 -18.77 10.37
C GLY A 63 -18.68 -17.75 9.58
N GLU A 64 -18.08 -16.63 9.18
CA GLU A 64 -18.69 -15.55 8.40
C GLU A 64 -17.70 -14.99 7.38
N PRO A 65 -18.18 -14.43 6.24
CA PRO A 65 -17.29 -13.82 5.26
C PRO A 65 -16.59 -12.57 5.82
N PRO A 66 -15.46 -12.14 5.22
CA PRO A 66 -14.80 -10.90 5.60
C PRO A 66 -15.78 -9.72 5.57
N SER A 67 -15.73 -8.86 6.59
CA SER A 67 -16.54 -7.64 6.67
C SER A 67 -16.15 -6.58 5.63
N LYS A 68 -14.94 -6.70 5.06
CA LYS A 68 -14.38 -5.79 4.04
C LYS A 68 -14.39 -6.48 2.67
N PRO A 69 -14.65 -5.74 1.57
CA PRO A 69 -14.87 -6.33 0.24
C PRO A 69 -13.60 -6.88 -0.46
N ALA A 70 -12.47 -7.00 0.25
CA ALA A 70 -11.17 -7.39 -0.32
C ALA A 70 -10.78 -6.51 -1.53
N GLY A 71 -9.98 -7.03 -2.45
CA GLY A 71 -9.36 -6.32 -3.58
C GLY A 71 -10.19 -6.23 -4.87
N GLU A 72 -11.41 -6.78 -4.93
CA GLU A 72 -12.23 -6.72 -6.15
C GLU A 72 -12.83 -5.32 -6.40
N SER A 73 -12.87 -4.91 -7.68
CA SER A 73 -13.55 -3.68 -8.11
C SER A 73 -14.12 -3.79 -9.53
N PRO A 74 -15.02 -2.88 -9.94
CA PRO A 74 -15.48 -2.80 -11.33
C PRO A 74 -14.39 -2.47 -12.36
N HIS A 75 -13.21 -2.01 -11.92
CA HIS A 75 -12.04 -1.74 -12.75
C HIS A 75 -10.95 -2.79 -12.57
N GLY A 76 -11.35 -3.95 -12.06
CA GLY A 76 -10.54 -5.12 -11.85
C GLY A 76 -9.93 -5.25 -10.47
N HIS A 77 -9.25 -6.38 -10.28
CA HIS A 77 -8.63 -6.72 -9.00
C HIS A 77 -7.42 -5.83 -8.67
N VAL A 78 -7.28 -5.39 -7.42
CA VAL A 78 -6.18 -4.50 -6.98
C VAL A 78 -4.80 -5.02 -7.39
N ALA A 79 -4.53 -6.31 -7.19
CA ALA A 79 -3.23 -6.89 -7.56
C ALA A 79 -2.96 -6.89 -9.07
N ALA A 80 -4.00 -7.02 -9.90
CA ALA A 80 -3.84 -7.02 -11.35
C ALA A 80 -3.47 -5.63 -11.90
N VAL A 81 -3.91 -4.55 -11.23
CA VAL A 81 -3.55 -3.17 -11.60
C VAL A 81 -2.32 -2.65 -10.87
N ALA A 82 -2.09 -3.06 -9.63
CA ALA A 82 -0.98 -2.61 -8.79
C ALA A 82 0.33 -3.36 -9.08
N VAL A 83 0.24 -4.63 -9.53
CA VAL A 83 1.41 -5.43 -9.92
C VAL A 83 1.22 -5.97 -11.34
N PRO A 84 1.06 -5.10 -12.35
CA PRO A 84 0.65 -5.50 -13.68
C PRO A 84 1.69 -6.39 -14.40
N GLU A 85 2.97 -6.25 -14.03
CA GLU A 85 4.07 -7.09 -14.52
C GLU A 85 4.48 -8.18 -13.51
N CYS A 86 3.55 -8.60 -12.64
CA CYS A 86 3.78 -9.75 -11.78
C CYS A 86 4.12 -10.98 -12.64
N LEU A 87 5.04 -11.81 -12.15
CA LEU A 87 5.25 -13.13 -12.76
C LEU A 87 3.95 -13.94 -12.64
N PRO A 88 3.46 -14.57 -13.73
CA PRO A 88 2.21 -15.34 -13.72
C PRO A 88 2.09 -16.34 -12.56
N GLU A 89 3.19 -17.04 -12.23
CA GLU A 89 3.25 -18.01 -11.14
C GLU A 89 3.25 -17.39 -9.74
N ARG A 90 3.46 -16.07 -9.61
CA ARG A 90 3.45 -15.32 -8.35
C ARG A 90 2.17 -14.48 -8.16
N LEU A 91 1.43 -14.20 -9.24
CA LEU A 91 0.25 -13.33 -9.21
C LEU A 91 -0.81 -13.78 -8.20
N TYR A 92 -1.09 -15.09 -8.14
CA TYR A 92 -2.04 -15.65 -7.18
C TYR A 92 -1.66 -15.26 -5.74
N MET A 93 -0.40 -15.42 -5.36
CA MET A 93 0.05 -15.12 -4.00
C MET A 93 0.11 -13.62 -3.72
N CYS A 94 0.50 -12.79 -4.69
CA CYS A 94 0.41 -11.33 -4.55
C CYS A 94 -1.04 -10.88 -4.32
N ALA A 95 -2.00 -11.41 -5.09
CA ALA A 95 -3.42 -11.13 -4.90
C ALA A 95 -3.93 -11.58 -3.53
N TYR A 96 -3.60 -12.81 -3.12
CA TYR A 96 -3.95 -13.35 -1.81
C TYR A 96 -3.41 -12.47 -0.66
N ILE A 97 -2.15 -12.03 -0.74
CA ILE A 97 -1.54 -11.15 0.26
C ILE A 97 -2.27 -9.81 0.33
N MET A 98 -2.51 -9.17 -0.81
CA MET A 98 -3.17 -7.86 -0.84
C MET A 98 -4.59 -7.93 -0.31
N ASP A 99 -5.34 -8.98 -0.67
CA ASP A 99 -6.66 -9.23 -0.12
C ASP A 99 -6.62 -9.49 1.38
N TYR A 100 -5.66 -10.29 1.86
CA TYR A 100 -5.45 -10.52 3.28
C TYR A 100 -5.15 -9.22 4.01
N MET A 101 -4.29 -8.34 3.47
CA MET A 101 -4.02 -7.01 4.04
C MET A 101 -5.29 -6.15 4.10
N ILE A 102 -6.13 -6.18 3.08
CA ILE A 102 -7.37 -5.39 3.01
C ILE A 102 -8.44 -5.91 4.00
N CYS A 103 -8.57 -7.24 4.12
CA CYS A 103 -9.54 -7.91 4.99
C CYS A 103 -9.11 -7.84 6.46
N TYR A 104 -7.85 -8.16 6.75
CA TYR A 104 -7.32 -8.19 8.10
C TYR A 104 -7.05 -6.78 8.62
N ASP A 105 -6.57 -5.89 7.75
CA ASP A 105 -6.32 -4.46 7.96
C ASP A 105 -5.93 -4.13 9.40
N LEU A 106 -4.63 -4.25 9.68
CA LEU A 106 -4.03 -4.01 10.99
C LEU A 106 -4.31 -2.60 11.55
N SER A 107 -4.70 -1.62 10.73
CA SER A 107 -5.18 -0.32 11.24
C SER A 107 -6.49 -0.45 12.04
N THR A 108 -7.31 -1.46 11.73
CA THR A 108 -8.52 -1.80 12.51
C THR A 108 -8.19 -2.35 13.89
N LEU A 109 -7.01 -2.95 14.06
CA LEU A 109 -6.47 -3.32 15.38
C LEU A 109 -6.09 -2.06 16.17
N GLY A 110 -5.55 -1.05 15.49
CA GLY A 110 -5.34 0.29 16.06
C GLY A 110 -6.65 0.99 16.47
N LEU A 111 -7.71 0.91 15.67
CA LEU A 111 -9.05 1.40 16.02
C LEU A 111 -9.70 0.63 17.18
N ALA A 112 -9.51 -0.69 17.25
CA ALA A 112 -9.96 -1.51 18.38
C ALA A 112 -9.23 -1.15 19.68
N LEU A 113 -7.97 -0.73 19.60
CA LEU A 113 -7.20 -0.25 20.76
C LEU A 113 -7.49 1.22 21.12
N GLN A 114 -7.92 2.05 20.16
CA GLN A 114 -8.36 3.43 20.41
C GLN A 114 -9.77 3.53 21.02
N THR A 115 -10.60 2.49 20.85
CA THR A 115 -11.94 2.39 21.44
C THR A 115 -11.93 1.78 22.85
N LEU A 116 -10.78 1.27 23.33
CA LEU A 116 -10.57 0.94 24.73
C LEU A 116 -10.36 2.23 25.52
N ASP A 117 -11.37 2.55 26.32
CA ASP A 117 -11.59 3.84 26.97
C ASP A 117 -10.35 4.37 27.72
N SER A 118 -10.16 5.67 27.58
CA SER A 118 -9.00 6.50 27.98
C SER A 118 -8.79 6.67 29.49
N THR A 119 -9.31 5.77 30.34
CA THR A 119 -9.21 5.90 31.80
C THR A 119 -8.38 4.84 32.51
N ASP A 120 -7.97 3.76 31.83
CA ASP A 120 -7.13 2.74 32.44
C ASP A 120 -5.95 2.35 31.55
N THR A 121 -4.88 3.16 31.64
CA THR A 121 -3.63 3.00 30.89
C THR A 121 -2.97 1.62 31.08
N SER A 122 -3.28 0.91 32.16
CA SER A 122 -2.73 -0.42 32.45
C SER A 122 -3.40 -1.52 31.63
N GLN A 123 -4.72 -1.48 31.45
CA GLN A 123 -5.44 -2.45 30.61
C GLN A 123 -5.18 -2.21 29.12
N ALA A 124 -5.07 -0.95 28.69
CA ALA A 124 -4.63 -0.63 27.34
C ALA A 124 -3.21 -1.12 27.07
N MET A 125 -2.28 -0.99 28.03
CA MET A 125 -0.92 -1.53 27.96
C MET A 125 -0.91 -3.07 27.93
N GLU A 126 -1.78 -3.74 28.68
CA GLU A 126 -1.89 -5.20 28.71
C GLU A 126 -2.50 -5.75 27.41
N ALA A 127 -3.53 -5.09 26.85
CA ALA A 127 -4.04 -5.39 25.51
C ALA A 127 -2.98 -5.16 24.42
N ARG A 128 -2.16 -4.10 24.55
CA ARG A 128 -1.01 -3.81 23.67
C ARG A 128 0.09 -4.87 23.77
N LEU A 129 0.40 -5.36 24.97
CA LEU A 129 1.38 -6.44 25.21
C LEU A 129 0.88 -7.78 24.68
N THR A 130 -0.42 -8.08 24.84
CA THR A 130 -1.06 -9.29 24.31
C THR A 130 -1.09 -9.24 22.77
N CYS A 131 -1.41 -8.09 22.19
CA CYS A 131 -1.35 -7.85 20.74
C CYS A 131 0.08 -7.93 20.18
N SER A 132 1.07 -7.42 20.92
CA SER A 132 2.50 -7.50 20.59
C SER A 132 3.01 -8.95 20.63
N ALA A 133 2.61 -9.71 21.65
CA ALA A 133 2.86 -11.15 21.71
C ALA A 133 2.18 -11.85 20.51
N ASP A 134 0.93 -11.51 20.20
CA ASP A 134 0.17 -12.08 19.09
C ASP A 134 0.76 -11.84 17.70
N LEU A 135 1.45 -10.73 17.53
CA LEU A 135 2.12 -10.33 16.30
C LEU A 135 3.56 -10.86 16.19
N LYS A 136 4.26 -11.04 17.32
CA LYS A 136 5.63 -11.57 17.41
C LYS A 136 5.71 -13.10 17.56
N GLY A 137 4.62 -13.83 17.29
CA GLY A 137 4.61 -15.29 17.39
C GLY A 137 4.51 -15.82 18.82
N GLY A 138 3.80 -15.09 19.68
CA GLY A 138 3.30 -15.58 20.95
C GLY A 138 2.49 -16.85 20.75
N THR A 139 2.58 -17.75 21.73
CA THR A 139 2.12 -19.14 21.67
C THR A 139 0.60 -19.31 21.61
N ASP A 140 -0.19 -18.25 21.44
CA ASP A 140 -1.64 -18.35 21.25
C ASP A 140 -2.02 -18.45 19.77
N PHE A 141 -1.96 -19.70 19.29
CA PHE A 141 -2.21 -20.12 17.92
C PHE A 141 -3.71 -20.22 17.55
N THR A 142 -4.61 -19.78 18.42
CA THR A 142 -6.07 -20.06 18.34
C THR A 142 -6.88 -19.10 17.46
N SER A 143 -6.36 -17.92 17.11
CA SER A 143 -7.08 -16.98 16.24
C SER A 143 -7.15 -17.49 14.78
N PRO A 144 -8.35 -17.60 14.18
CA PRO A 144 -8.54 -17.97 12.77
C PRO A 144 -7.69 -17.15 11.79
N SER A 145 -7.56 -15.83 12.01
CA SER A 145 -6.76 -14.95 11.16
C SER A 145 -5.27 -15.29 11.19
N LYS A 146 -4.71 -15.65 12.36
CA LYS A 146 -3.31 -16.07 12.49
C LYS A 146 -3.05 -17.38 11.77
N ALA A 147 -4.01 -18.32 11.80
CA ALA A 147 -3.89 -19.57 11.07
C ALA A 147 -3.85 -19.36 9.55
N LEU A 148 -4.69 -18.47 9.02
CA LEU A 148 -4.65 -18.06 7.61
C LEU A 148 -3.33 -17.36 7.26
N GLY A 149 -2.85 -16.44 8.11
CA GLY A 149 -1.56 -15.79 7.94
C GLY A 149 -0.40 -16.79 7.85
N ARG A 150 -0.38 -17.83 8.71
CA ARG A 150 0.64 -18.89 8.64
C ARG A 150 0.58 -19.67 7.33
N GLN A 151 -0.62 -20.05 6.88
CA GLN A 151 -0.79 -20.74 5.60
C GLN A 151 -0.30 -19.89 4.43
N MET A 152 -0.62 -18.60 4.43
CA MET A 152 -0.11 -17.63 3.46
C MET A 152 1.43 -17.59 3.45
N ILE A 153 2.07 -17.49 4.62
CA ILE A 153 3.53 -17.48 4.74
C ILE A 153 4.14 -18.78 4.21
N HIS A 154 3.56 -19.94 4.54
CA HIS A 154 4.03 -21.22 4.02
C HIS A 154 3.95 -21.30 2.49
N ARG A 155 2.82 -20.89 1.90
CA ARG A 155 2.63 -20.85 0.43
C ARG A 155 3.64 -19.88 -0.22
N LEU A 156 3.86 -18.73 0.40
CA LEU A 156 4.82 -17.72 -0.07
C LEU A 156 6.27 -18.25 -0.07
N MET A 157 6.68 -18.87 1.05
CA MET A 157 8.03 -19.45 1.20
C MET A 157 8.28 -20.60 0.21
N ALA A 158 7.24 -21.37 -0.10
CA ALA A 158 7.32 -22.47 -1.08
C ALA A 158 7.54 -21.97 -2.52
N LEU A 159 7.10 -20.75 -2.87
CA LEU A 159 7.34 -20.16 -4.19
C LEU A 159 8.78 -19.67 -4.35
N ASN A 160 9.27 -18.90 -3.38
CA ASN A 160 10.64 -18.40 -3.39
C ASN A 160 11.07 -17.96 -1.99
N GLN A 161 11.84 -18.80 -1.30
CA GLN A 161 12.23 -18.55 0.08
C GLN A 161 13.02 -17.23 0.28
N PRO A 162 14.04 -16.87 -0.52
CA PRO A 162 14.75 -15.61 -0.33
C PRO A 162 13.88 -14.36 -0.51
N SER A 163 13.09 -14.27 -1.59
CA SER A 163 12.19 -13.13 -1.82
C SER A 163 11.08 -13.08 -0.77
N ALA A 164 10.55 -14.24 -0.35
CA ALA A 164 9.55 -14.35 0.70
C ALA A 164 10.09 -13.88 2.05
N ALA A 165 11.30 -14.27 2.43
CA ALA A 165 11.93 -13.83 3.67
C ALA A 165 12.13 -12.30 3.70
N ALA A 166 12.53 -11.71 2.57
CA ALA A 166 12.66 -10.26 2.45
C ALA A 166 11.31 -9.53 2.60
N LEU A 167 10.23 -10.04 1.98
CA LEU A 167 8.87 -9.53 2.19
C LEU A 167 8.46 -9.60 3.66
N MET A 168 8.67 -10.75 4.29
CA MET A 168 8.27 -10.96 5.69
C MET A 168 9.05 -10.08 6.65
N HIS A 169 10.30 -9.74 6.34
CA HIS A 169 11.07 -8.79 7.12
C HIS A 169 10.47 -7.38 7.07
N GLU A 170 10.03 -6.90 5.88
CA GLU A 170 9.32 -5.62 5.78
C GLU A 170 7.98 -5.65 6.56
N TRP A 171 7.30 -6.80 6.59
CA TRP A 171 6.09 -6.99 7.39
C TRP A 171 6.36 -6.92 8.89
N GLU A 172 7.45 -7.52 9.35
CA GLU A 172 7.90 -7.45 10.74
C GLU A 172 8.18 -5.99 11.14
N LEU A 173 8.95 -5.25 10.34
CA LEU A 173 9.23 -3.83 10.58
C LEU A 173 7.95 -2.98 10.64
N TYR A 174 7.01 -3.20 9.71
CA TYR A 174 5.70 -2.54 9.75
C TYR A 174 4.96 -2.81 11.05
N THR A 175 4.98 -4.06 11.49
CA THR A 175 4.30 -4.50 12.70
C THR A 175 4.89 -3.85 13.95
N GLU A 176 6.21 -3.80 14.05
CA GLU A 176 6.91 -3.07 15.13
C GLU A 176 6.62 -1.58 15.10
N TYR A 177 6.59 -0.99 13.91
CA TYR A 177 6.28 0.43 13.73
C TYR A 177 4.87 0.77 14.21
N ILE A 178 3.86 0.01 13.82
CA ILE A 178 2.47 0.26 14.23
C ILE A 178 2.35 0.26 15.76
N ILE A 179 2.98 -0.71 16.43
CA ILE A 179 3.00 -0.80 17.90
C ILE A 179 3.62 0.46 18.52
N ASP A 180 4.74 0.94 17.99
CA ASP A 180 5.43 2.13 18.48
C ASP A 180 4.71 3.43 18.13
N SER A 181 3.92 3.44 17.04
CA SER A 181 3.25 4.64 16.56
C SER A 181 2.07 5.10 17.43
N PHE A 182 1.51 4.23 18.26
CA PHE A 182 0.34 4.55 19.11
C PHE A 182 0.57 5.66 20.14
N THR A 183 1.83 5.96 20.47
CA THR A 183 2.20 6.99 21.44
C THR A 183 2.86 8.20 20.79
N LYS A 184 2.98 8.21 19.46
CA LYS A 184 3.64 9.29 18.73
C LYS A 184 2.69 10.45 18.48
N GLU A 185 3.22 11.65 18.68
CA GLU A 185 2.61 12.89 18.22
C GLU A 185 3.40 13.41 17.01
N PHE A 186 2.69 13.94 16.03
CA PHE A 186 3.29 14.52 14.82
C PHE A 186 3.00 16.04 14.84
N PRO A 187 3.95 16.90 15.17
CA PRO A 187 3.69 18.34 15.25
C PRO A 187 3.45 19.02 13.89
N THR A 188 3.89 18.40 12.79
CA THR A 188 3.80 18.98 11.44
C THR A 188 3.13 18.04 10.44
N LEU A 189 2.54 18.61 9.38
CA LEU A 189 1.98 17.83 8.28
C LEU A 189 3.02 16.93 7.62
N ASP A 190 4.26 17.40 7.45
CA ASP A 190 5.31 16.61 6.81
C ASP A 190 5.73 15.42 7.69
N GLU A 191 5.84 15.59 9.00
CA GLU A 191 6.09 14.47 9.92
C GLU A 191 4.92 13.48 9.94
N TYR A 192 3.68 13.97 9.87
CA TYR A 192 2.51 13.09 9.71
C TYR A 192 2.58 12.31 8.40
N ILE A 193 2.99 12.93 7.29
CA ILE A 193 3.11 12.26 6.00
C ILE A 193 4.14 11.14 6.05
N GLU A 194 5.31 11.36 6.65
CA GLU A 194 6.31 10.30 6.82
C GLU A 194 5.78 9.15 7.68
N HIS A 195 5.06 9.46 8.76
CA HIS A 195 4.36 8.46 9.55
C HIS A 195 3.33 7.70 8.72
N ARG A 196 2.54 8.43 7.94
CA ARG A 196 1.42 7.89 7.18
C ARG A 196 1.87 6.91 6.10
N VAL A 197 3.04 7.12 5.50
CA VAL A 197 3.65 6.14 4.58
C VAL A 197 3.87 4.80 5.27
N LEU A 198 4.35 4.81 6.52
CA LEU A 198 4.59 3.60 7.29
C LEU A 198 3.30 2.98 7.83
N ASP A 199 2.39 3.81 8.37
CA ASP A 199 1.08 3.39 8.90
C ASP A 199 0.18 2.77 7.80
N ALA A 200 0.23 3.31 6.58
CA ALA A 200 -0.45 2.75 5.41
C ALA A 200 0.15 1.42 4.92
N GLY A 201 1.27 0.97 5.50
CA GLY A 201 1.93 -0.28 5.10
C GLY A 201 2.58 -0.21 3.72
N ILE A 202 2.95 0.99 3.24
CA ILE A 202 3.53 1.17 1.91
C ILE A 202 4.80 0.32 1.69
N PRO A 203 5.75 0.22 2.65
CA PRO A 203 6.93 -0.63 2.47
C PRO A 203 6.57 -2.10 2.20
N VAL A 204 5.60 -2.65 2.94
CA VAL A 204 5.09 -4.02 2.74
C VAL A 204 4.42 -4.15 1.38
N TYR A 205 3.70 -3.13 0.96
CA TYR A 205 3.02 -3.11 -0.33
C TYR A 205 4.00 -3.07 -1.52
N PHE A 206 5.06 -2.26 -1.42
CA PHE A 206 6.15 -2.25 -2.41
C PHE A 206 6.95 -3.55 -2.38
N ALA A 207 7.21 -4.12 -1.21
CA ALA A 207 7.84 -5.43 -1.09
C ALA A 207 6.99 -6.52 -1.75
N THR A 208 5.66 -6.47 -1.63
CA THR A 208 4.73 -7.41 -2.29
C THR A 208 4.87 -7.32 -3.80
N SER A 209 5.00 -6.10 -4.32
CA SER A 209 5.23 -5.83 -5.74
C SER A 209 6.61 -6.34 -6.19
N GLY A 210 7.65 -6.11 -5.40
CA GLY A 210 9.01 -6.62 -5.67
C GLY A 210 9.14 -8.14 -5.56
N PHE A 211 8.36 -8.80 -4.71
CA PHE A 211 8.22 -10.26 -4.71
C PHE A 211 7.59 -10.71 -6.04
N GLY A 212 6.50 -10.08 -6.44
CA GLY A 212 5.78 -10.39 -7.67
C GLY A 212 6.63 -10.27 -8.93
N THR A 213 7.48 -9.24 -9.00
CA THR A 213 8.34 -8.95 -10.17
C THR A 213 9.76 -9.52 -10.07
N ALA A 214 10.02 -10.38 -9.08
CA ALA A 214 11.33 -10.98 -8.82
C ALA A 214 12.48 -9.96 -8.68
N CYS A 215 12.21 -8.89 -7.93
CA CYS A 215 13.20 -7.87 -7.55
C CYS A 215 13.72 -8.02 -6.12
N LEU A 216 13.07 -8.83 -5.28
CA LEU A 216 13.53 -9.10 -3.91
C LEU A 216 14.45 -10.32 -3.81
N PRO A 217 15.41 -10.36 -2.86
CA PRO A 217 15.78 -9.28 -1.93
C PRO A 217 16.60 -8.16 -2.60
N LEU A 218 16.54 -6.95 -2.02
CA LEU A 218 17.46 -5.85 -2.31
C LEU A 218 18.56 -5.77 -1.26
N THR A 219 19.78 -5.40 -1.68
CA THR A 219 20.89 -5.06 -0.77
C THR A 219 20.67 -3.70 -0.10
N PRO A 220 21.37 -3.38 1.01
CA PRO A 220 21.31 -2.05 1.62
C PRO A 220 21.66 -0.91 0.64
N GLU A 221 22.64 -1.13 -0.23
CA GLU A 221 23.08 -0.20 -1.25
C GLU A 221 21.99 0.03 -2.30
N GLU A 222 21.32 -1.03 -2.74
CA GLU A 222 20.18 -0.95 -3.66
C GLU A 222 18.97 -0.25 -3.04
N LYS A 223 18.67 -0.54 -1.77
CA LYS A 223 17.61 0.17 -1.02
C LYS A 223 17.92 1.67 -0.94
N SER A 224 19.17 2.01 -0.63
CA SER A 224 19.64 3.40 -0.56
C SER A 224 19.51 4.11 -1.91
N LEU A 225 19.89 3.43 -3.00
CA LEU A 225 19.77 3.97 -4.36
C LEU A 225 18.32 4.21 -4.78
N ALA A 226 17.41 3.29 -4.43
CA ALA A 226 15.99 3.42 -4.76
C ALA A 226 15.24 4.44 -3.89
N ALA A 227 15.74 4.73 -2.68
CA ALA A 227 15.02 5.45 -1.63
C ALA A 227 14.41 6.80 -2.06
N PRO A 228 15.10 7.69 -2.83
CA PRO A 228 14.52 8.97 -3.22
C PRO A 228 13.24 8.81 -4.07
N LEU A 229 13.25 7.89 -5.04
CA LEU A 229 12.10 7.63 -5.90
C LEU A 229 10.97 6.93 -5.14
N LEU A 230 11.32 5.96 -4.29
CA LEU A 230 10.35 5.26 -3.44
C LEU A 230 9.69 6.19 -2.42
N SER A 231 10.41 7.20 -1.91
CA SER A 231 9.85 8.21 -1.01
C SER A 231 8.74 9.00 -1.69
N CYS A 232 8.98 9.50 -2.91
CA CYS A 232 7.96 10.19 -3.71
C CYS A 232 6.73 9.29 -3.96
N LEU A 233 6.96 8.08 -4.47
CA LEU A 233 5.89 7.12 -4.78
C LEU A 233 5.10 6.71 -3.53
N GLY A 234 5.78 6.51 -2.41
CA GLY A 234 5.15 6.07 -1.18
C GLY A 234 4.26 7.14 -0.57
N LYS A 235 4.72 8.40 -0.56
CA LYS A 235 3.92 9.54 -0.13
C LYS A 235 2.69 9.73 -1.01
N ALA A 236 2.86 9.69 -2.34
CA ALA A 236 1.74 9.74 -3.27
C ALA A 236 0.71 8.63 -3.03
N CYS A 237 1.17 7.38 -2.84
CA CYS A 237 0.30 6.23 -2.60
C CYS A 237 -0.50 6.35 -1.29
N ALA A 238 0.16 6.69 -0.19
CA ALA A 238 -0.46 6.85 1.13
C ALA A 238 -1.49 8.00 1.13
N LEU A 239 -1.15 9.14 0.53
CA LEU A 239 -2.04 10.29 0.44
C LEU A 239 -3.21 10.07 -0.53
N ALA A 240 -3.01 9.30 -1.60
CA ALA A 240 -4.11 8.87 -2.45
C ALA A 240 -5.10 8.00 -1.67
N ASN A 241 -4.62 7.10 -0.79
CA ASN A 241 -5.51 6.36 0.10
C ASN A 241 -6.36 7.31 0.94
N ASP A 242 -5.72 8.27 1.62
CA ASP A 242 -6.40 9.27 2.47
C ASP A 242 -7.45 10.08 1.73
N TYR A 243 -7.16 10.45 0.47
CA TYR A 243 -8.10 11.20 -0.36
C TYR A 243 -9.40 10.43 -0.63
N TYR A 244 -9.31 9.14 -0.94
CA TYR A 244 -10.48 8.29 -1.23
C TYR A 244 -11.09 7.70 0.04
N SER A 245 -10.32 7.54 1.12
CA SER A 245 -10.77 6.96 2.38
C SER A 245 -11.39 7.94 3.35
N TRP A 246 -11.21 9.25 3.12
CA TRP A 246 -11.70 10.31 3.99
C TRP A 246 -13.13 10.09 4.47
N ASP A 247 -14.07 9.89 3.54
CA ASP A 247 -15.49 9.83 3.88
C ASP A 247 -15.77 8.61 4.77
N LYS A 248 -15.22 7.43 4.44
CA LYS A 248 -15.41 6.21 5.26
C LYS A 248 -14.75 6.34 6.65
N GLU A 249 -13.60 6.99 6.73
CA GLU A 249 -12.86 7.16 7.98
C GLU A 249 -13.53 8.19 8.88
N LEU A 250 -14.06 9.27 8.31
CA LEU A 250 -14.88 10.23 9.03
C LEU A 250 -16.15 9.57 9.56
N ALA A 251 -16.82 8.72 8.76
CA ALA A 251 -17.99 7.98 9.20
C ALA A 251 -17.66 6.99 10.34
N ALA A 252 -16.57 6.24 10.22
CA ALA A 252 -16.10 5.32 11.26
C ALA A 252 -15.71 6.06 12.55
N HIS A 253 -15.02 7.20 12.43
CA HIS A 253 -14.65 8.05 13.56
C HIS A 253 -15.87 8.59 14.29
N LYS A 254 -16.90 9.07 13.57
CA LYS A 254 -18.18 9.51 14.16
C LYS A 254 -18.92 8.37 14.85
N ALA A 255 -18.95 7.18 14.22
CA ALA A 255 -19.59 6.00 14.82
C ALA A 255 -18.86 5.53 16.09
N GLY A 256 -17.54 5.72 16.16
CA GLY A 256 -16.70 5.41 17.32
C GLY A 256 -16.64 6.49 18.41
N GLY A 257 -17.57 7.46 18.41
CA GLY A 257 -17.66 8.51 19.44
C GLY A 257 -17.00 9.85 19.09
N GLY A 258 -16.24 9.92 17.99
CA GLY A 258 -15.72 11.18 17.46
C GLY A 258 -14.64 11.85 18.31
N HIS A 259 -13.89 11.08 19.11
CA HIS A 259 -12.82 11.59 19.95
C HIS A 259 -11.50 11.67 19.21
N GLY A 260 -10.77 12.78 19.40
CA GLY A 260 -9.46 13.01 18.78
C GLY A 260 -9.53 13.36 17.29
N ARG A 261 -8.41 13.19 16.60
CA ARG A 261 -8.29 13.47 15.16
C ARG A 261 -8.56 12.20 14.36
N VAL A 262 -9.22 12.33 13.21
CA VAL A 262 -9.26 11.24 12.21
C VAL A 262 -7.82 10.96 11.75
N ASN A 263 -7.38 9.71 11.73
CA ASN A 263 -6.07 9.36 11.19
C ASN A 263 -6.07 9.45 9.65
N ASN A 264 -6.11 10.68 9.13
CA ASN A 264 -6.17 10.99 7.71
C ASN A 264 -5.58 12.38 7.43
N CYS A 265 -4.80 12.53 6.37
CA CYS A 265 -4.14 13.78 5.98
C CYS A 265 -5.08 14.99 5.81
N VAL A 266 -6.36 14.76 5.46
CA VAL A 266 -7.35 15.85 5.32
C VAL A 266 -7.47 16.66 6.62
N THR A 267 -7.49 16.04 7.80
CA THR A 267 -7.58 16.79 9.07
C THR A 267 -6.34 17.65 9.32
N TRP A 268 -5.16 17.15 8.96
CA TRP A 268 -3.90 17.88 9.12
C TRP A 268 -3.85 19.12 8.24
N ILE A 269 -4.30 19.00 7.00
CA ILE A 269 -4.40 20.12 6.06
C ILE A 269 -5.44 21.14 6.54
N MET A 270 -6.59 20.69 7.03
CA MET A 270 -7.63 21.58 7.58
C MET A 270 -7.07 22.43 8.72
N GLU A 271 -6.32 21.83 9.64
CA GLU A 271 -5.73 22.53 10.78
C GLU A 271 -4.59 23.46 10.36
N GLN A 272 -3.62 22.95 9.60
CA GLN A 272 -2.44 23.70 9.18
C GLN A 272 -2.80 24.97 8.38
N TYR A 273 -3.82 24.87 7.52
CA TYR A 273 -4.25 25.97 6.66
C TYR A 273 -5.54 26.65 7.12
N SER A 274 -6.09 26.26 8.28
CA SER A 274 -7.35 26.78 8.81
C SER A 274 -8.48 26.81 7.75
N CYS A 275 -8.68 25.69 7.06
CA CYS A 275 -9.56 25.60 5.90
C CYS A 275 -10.64 24.51 6.03
N GLY A 276 -11.69 24.62 5.22
CA GLY A 276 -12.77 23.62 5.16
C GLY A 276 -12.38 22.37 4.37
N ILE A 277 -13.21 21.33 4.48
CA ILE A 277 -12.98 20.00 3.86
C ILE A 277 -12.71 20.11 2.36
N ASP A 278 -13.51 20.89 1.62
CA ASP A 278 -13.36 20.99 0.16
C ASP A 278 -11.99 21.56 -0.23
N ALA A 279 -11.56 22.63 0.46
CA ALA A 279 -10.24 23.22 0.26
C ALA A 279 -9.13 22.24 0.66
N ALA A 280 -9.30 21.53 1.78
CA ALA A 280 -8.32 20.54 2.22
C ALA A 280 -8.16 19.37 1.25
N ARG A 281 -9.25 18.87 0.66
CA ARG A 281 -9.21 17.82 -0.37
C ARG A 281 -8.53 18.31 -1.66
N VAL A 282 -8.76 19.55 -2.06
CA VAL A 282 -8.04 20.16 -3.20
C VAL A 282 -6.55 20.23 -2.91
N SER A 283 -6.15 20.72 -1.74
CA SER A 283 -4.74 20.78 -1.33
C SER A 283 -4.09 19.40 -1.23
N LEU A 284 -4.81 18.39 -0.72
CA LEU A 284 -4.33 17.01 -0.66
C LEU A 284 -4.06 16.45 -2.06
N LYS A 285 -4.96 16.70 -3.00
CA LYS A 285 -4.80 16.31 -4.41
C LYS A 285 -3.58 16.94 -5.05
N GLU A 286 -3.35 18.25 -4.84
CA GLU A 286 -2.16 18.93 -5.34
C GLU A 286 -0.87 18.35 -4.73
N LYS A 287 -0.87 18.00 -3.44
CA LYS A 287 0.29 17.38 -2.78
C LYS A 287 0.60 15.98 -3.32
N ILE A 288 -0.42 15.20 -3.67
CA ILE A 288 -0.22 13.90 -4.36
C ILE A 288 0.48 14.12 -5.71
N TRP A 289 -0.01 15.08 -6.51
CA TRP A 289 0.57 15.41 -7.80
C TRP A 289 1.98 15.98 -7.71
N GLU A 290 2.27 16.73 -6.66
CA GLU A 290 3.62 17.22 -6.38
C GLU A 290 4.60 16.04 -6.24
N TYR A 291 4.27 15.03 -5.44
CA TYR A 291 5.11 13.85 -5.27
C TYR A 291 5.23 13.00 -6.53
N GLU A 292 4.14 12.83 -7.30
CA GLU A 292 4.21 12.12 -8.59
C GLU A 292 5.11 12.85 -9.59
N ARG A 293 5.05 14.19 -9.67
CA ARG A 293 5.93 14.99 -10.54
C ARG A 293 7.39 14.93 -10.10
N GLN A 294 7.66 14.97 -8.80
CA GLN A 294 9.02 14.79 -8.27
C GLN A 294 9.58 13.41 -8.65
N PHE A 295 8.76 12.35 -8.55
CA PHE A 295 9.14 11.03 -9.03
C PHE A 295 9.46 11.04 -10.53
N GLU A 296 8.60 11.63 -11.37
CA GLU A 296 8.80 11.70 -12.81
C GLU A 296 10.10 12.42 -13.19
N GLU A 297 10.43 13.50 -12.47
CA GLU A 297 11.68 14.24 -12.66
C GLU A 297 12.89 13.36 -12.32
N LEU A 298 12.89 12.69 -11.17
CA LEU A 298 13.96 11.78 -10.76
C LEU A 298 14.11 10.60 -11.73
N TRP A 299 13.00 9.99 -12.16
CA TRP A 299 13.00 8.87 -13.10
C TRP A 299 13.52 9.29 -14.48
N ARG A 300 13.11 10.47 -14.97
CA ARG A 300 13.61 11.02 -16.22
C ARG A 300 15.11 11.27 -16.15
N ASN A 301 15.59 11.82 -15.04
CA ASN A 301 17.01 12.04 -14.81
C ASN A 301 17.81 10.72 -14.86
N TRP A 302 17.30 9.64 -14.25
CA TRP A 302 17.91 8.30 -14.39
C TRP A 302 17.98 7.82 -15.85
N GLY A 303 16.95 8.09 -16.65
CA GLY A 303 16.91 7.69 -18.07
C GLY A 303 17.85 8.52 -18.96
N GLU A 304 17.95 9.83 -18.72
CA GLU A 304 18.74 10.77 -19.54
C GLU A 304 20.22 10.77 -19.17
N ASN A 305 20.53 10.73 -17.87
CA ASN A 305 21.88 10.90 -17.35
C ASN A 305 22.50 9.60 -16.80
N GLY A 306 21.73 8.50 -16.80
CA GLY A 306 22.11 7.25 -16.15
C GLY A 306 21.87 7.28 -14.64
N VAL A 307 22.08 6.13 -14.00
CA VAL A 307 21.95 5.97 -12.55
C VAL A 307 23.33 6.16 -11.92
N GLU A 308 23.48 7.21 -11.12
CA GLU A 308 24.71 7.47 -10.38
C GLU A 308 24.84 6.49 -9.21
N VAL A 309 25.82 5.59 -9.27
CA VAL A 309 26.21 4.70 -8.18
C VAL A 309 27.44 5.28 -7.51
N LYS A 310 27.42 5.34 -6.17
CA LYS A 310 28.58 5.84 -5.42
C LYS A 310 29.80 4.93 -5.65
N PRO A 311 31.03 5.49 -5.74
CA PRO A 311 32.23 4.68 -5.97
C PRO A 311 32.40 3.53 -4.96
N GLU A 312 32.04 3.74 -3.69
CA GLU A 312 32.09 2.73 -2.64
C GLU A 312 31.07 1.58 -2.79
N ASP A 313 30.06 1.76 -3.64
CA ASP A 313 28.95 0.83 -3.89
C ASP A 313 29.08 0.14 -5.27
N GLU A 314 30.11 0.47 -6.05
CA GLU A 314 30.39 -0.18 -7.34
C GLU A 314 30.50 -1.70 -7.18
N GLY A 315 29.78 -2.44 -8.03
CA GLY A 315 29.72 -3.90 -7.98
C GLY A 315 28.85 -4.50 -6.86
N LYS A 316 28.25 -3.68 -5.98
CA LYS A 316 27.28 -4.11 -4.96
C LYS A 316 25.82 -3.86 -5.35
N VAL A 317 25.61 -3.12 -6.43
CA VAL A 317 24.31 -2.68 -6.92
C VAL A 317 24.02 -3.32 -8.28
N ASP A 318 22.87 -3.99 -8.38
CA ASP A 318 22.27 -4.34 -9.67
C ASP A 318 21.29 -3.24 -10.06
N VAL A 319 21.75 -2.32 -10.92
CA VAL A 319 20.98 -1.14 -11.35
C VAL A 319 19.69 -1.56 -12.07
N ASP A 320 19.74 -2.62 -12.89
CA ASP A 320 18.58 -3.10 -13.63
C ASP A 320 17.51 -3.63 -12.66
N ARG A 321 17.92 -4.37 -11.62
CA ARG A 321 17.03 -4.82 -10.55
C ARG A 321 16.41 -3.64 -9.79
N VAL A 322 17.20 -2.61 -9.47
CA VAL A 322 16.71 -1.40 -8.80
C VAL A 322 15.69 -0.66 -9.65
N GLN A 323 15.97 -0.45 -10.94
CA GLN A 323 15.04 0.19 -11.86
C GLN A 323 13.74 -0.61 -11.99
N ARG A 324 13.81 -1.94 -12.11
CA ARG A 324 12.61 -2.80 -12.12
C ARG A 324 11.82 -2.72 -10.81
N TYR A 325 12.49 -2.64 -9.66
CA TYR A 325 11.82 -2.49 -8.37
C TYR A 325 11.09 -1.15 -8.25
N VAL A 326 11.75 -0.05 -8.63
CA VAL A 326 11.14 1.28 -8.63
C VAL A 326 9.97 1.36 -9.63
N GLN A 327 10.10 0.74 -10.80
CA GLN A 327 8.99 0.63 -11.75
C GLN A 327 7.82 -0.18 -11.19
N ALA A 328 8.09 -1.27 -10.47
CA ALA A 328 7.06 -2.05 -9.79
C ALA A 328 6.34 -1.21 -8.72
N ALA A 329 7.08 -0.41 -7.94
CA ALA A 329 6.50 0.52 -6.97
C ALA A 329 5.68 1.64 -7.65
N MET A 330 6.10 2.14 -8.81
CA MET A 330 5.35 3.13 -9.59
C MET A 330 3.98 2.58 -9.99
N PHE A 331 3.92 1.34 -10.49
CA PHE A 331 2.64 0.70 -10.80
C PHE A 331 1.84 0.35 -9.55
N ALA A 332 2.50 0.00 -8.45
CA ALA A 332 1.82 -0.21 -7.17
C ALA A 332 1.10 1.08 -6.75
N THR A 333 1.74 2.24 -6.87
CA THR A 333 1.13 3.54 -6.60
C THR A 333 0.00 3.90 -7.57
N SER A 334 0.25 3.83 -8.88
CA SER A 334 -0.73 4.26 -9.90
C SER A 334 -1.93 3.31 -9.98
N GLY A 335 -1.68 2.00 -9.96
CA GLY A 335 -2.69 0.95 -9.96
C GLY A 335 -3.58 0.99 -8.72
N SER A 336 -3.00 1.21 -7.54
CA SER A 336 -3.80 1.38 -6.32
C SER A 336 -4.67 2.62 -6.36
N THR A 337 -4.13 3.74 -6.84
CA THR A 337 -4.90 4.99 -6.99
C THR A 337 -6.06 4.81 -7.99
N TYR A 338 -5.82 4.09 -9.08
CA TYR A 338 -6.85 3.72 -10.04
C TYR A 338 -7.93 2.82 -9.42
N TRP A 339 -7.53 1.83 -8.63
CA TRP A 339 -8.44 0.96 -7.90
C TRP A 339 -9.26 1.72 -6.84
N HIS A 340 -8.61 2.60 -6.06
CA HIS A 340 -9.25 3.42 -5.00
C HIS A 340 -10.46 4.20 -5.53
N ALA A 341 -10.38 4.72 -6.76
CA ALA A 341 -11.41 5.57 -7.35
C ALA A 341 -12.80 4.91 -7.42
N ARG A 342 -12.88 3.57 -7.53
CA ARG A 342 -14.17 2.86 -7.68
C ARG A 342 -14.31 1.61 -6.82
N ALA A 343 -13.28 1.20 -6.09
CA ALA A 343 -13.36 0.05 -5.22
C ALA A 343 -14.52 0.19 -4.21
N PRO A 344 -15.34 -0.86 -4.03
CA PRO A 344 -16.40 -0.87 -3.03
C PRO A 344 -15.92 -0.51 -1.63
N ARG A 345 -14.63 -0.78 -1.32
CA ARG A 345 -13.97 -0.44 -0.06
C ARG A 345 -14.15 1.02 0.36
N TYR A 346 -14.17 1.97 -0.57
CA TYR A 346 -14.21 3.41 -0.28
C TYR A 346 -15.62 4.01 -0.35
N LYS A 347 -16.61 3.21 -0.73
CA LYS A 347 -18.00 3.66 -0.85
C LYS A 347 -18.70 3.46 0.49
N ILE A 348 -19.19 4.55 1.08
CA ILE A 348 -20.18 4.46 2.16
C ILE A 348 -21.49 4.00 1.51
N GLY A 349 -22.08 2.91 2.01
CA GLY A 349 -23.42 2.48 1.58
C GLY A 349 -24.40 3.64 1.76
N LYS A 350 -25.19 3.93 0.72
CA LYS A 350 -26.29 4.90 0.81
C LYS A 350 -27.40 4.39 1.70
#